data_AF-A0A3C1S9K0-F1
#
_entry.id   AF-A0A3C1S9K0-F1
#
_cell.length_a   1.000
_cell.length_b   1.000
_cell.length_c   1.000
_cell.angle_alpha   90.00
_cell.angle_beta   90.00
_cell.angle_gamma   90.00
#
_symmetry.space_group_name_H-M   'P 1'
#
loop_
_entity.id
_entity.type
_entity.pdbx_description
1 polymer ?
#
loop_
_entity_poly.entity_id
_entity_poly.type
_entity_poly.pdbx_seq_one_letter_code
_entity_poly.pdbx_strand_id
1 'polypeptide(L)' 'MAVISIRLNAEEEKMISFLAEEYERDKSGLIRLSLQQMYENYVDRKVIEEYEKKEKKRRKKFLRAEDIMKSISDF' A
#
# COMPACT_ATOMS: atom_id res chain seq x y z
N MET A 1 12.30 20.14 10.52
CA MET A 1 11.47 19.00 10.96
C MET A 1 10.20 19.60 11.56
N ALA A 2 9.04 19.35 10.97
CA ALA A 2 7.78 19.88 11.49
C ALA A 2 7.34 19.06 12.70
N VAL A 3 6.84 19.72 13.75
CA VAL A 3 6.28 19.05 14.93
C VAL A 3 4.76 19.04 14.78
N ILE A 4 4.16 17.85 14.89
CA ILE A 4 2.71 17.66 14.84
C ILE A 4 2.29 17.11 16.19
N SER A 5 1.33 17.76 16.84
CA SER A 5 0.72 17.26 18.07
C SER A 5 -0.52 16.46 17.71
N ILE A 6 -0.59 15.22 18.20
CA ILE A 6 -1.72 14.31 18.03
C ILE A 6 -2.26 14.00 19.42
N ARG A 7 -3.57 14.11 19.60
CA ARG A 7 -4.23 13.71 20.84
C ARG A 7 -4.69 12.27 20.71
N LEU A 8 -4.23 11.44 21.63
CA LEU A 8 -4.61 10.04 21.73
C LEU A 8 -5.49 9.84 22.96
N ASN A 9 -6.42 8.90 22.89
CA ASN A 9 -7.11 8.40 24.06
C ASN A 9 -6.23 7.42 24.85
N ALA A 10 -6.70 6.99 26.03
CA ALA A 10 -5.91 6.13 26.90
C ALA A 10 -5.63 4.73 26.32
N GLU A 11 -6.52 4.20 25.49
CA GLU A 11 -6.33 2.90 24.83
C GLU A 11 -5.35 3.01 23.67
N GLU A 12 -5.50 4.02 22.81
CA GLU A 12 -4.59 4.32 21.71
C GLU A 12 -3.16 4.54 22.21
N GLU A 13 -2.98 5.27 23.31
CA GLU A 13 -1.66 5.51 23.90
C GLU A 13 -1.01 4.21 24.41
N LYS A 14 -1.80 3.31 25.01
CA LYS A 14 -1.31 1.98 25.43
C LYS A 14 -0.90 1.14 24.23
N MET A 15 -1.73 1.11 23.18
CA MET A 15 -1.43 0.37 21.95
C MET A 15 -0.13 0.87 21.30
N ILE A 16 0.02 2.18 21.12
CA ILE A 16 1.21 2.75 20.51
C ILE A 16 2.45 2.53 21.37
N SER A 17 2.32 2.64 22.70
CA SER A 17 3.45 2.36 23.61
C SER A 17 3.90 0.91 23.52
N PHE A 18 2.96 -0.04 23.52
CA PHE A 18 3.26 -1.47 23.35
C PHE A 18 3.96 -1.74 22.01
N LEU A 19 3.41 -1.23 20.89
CA LEU A 19 4.02 -1.44 19.58
C LEU A 19 5.39 -0.76 19.44
N ALA A 20 5.57 0.40 20.05
CA ALA A 20 6.87 1.08 20.08
C ALA A 20 7.94 0.24 20.78
N GLU A 21 7.57 -0.44 21.87
CA GLU A 21 8.45 -1.33 22.63
C GLU A 21 8.76 -2.61 21.83
N GLU A 22 7.74 -3.30 21.33
CA GLU A 22 7.89 -4.54 20.56
C GLU A 22 8.71 -4.36 19.26
N TYR A 23 8.60 -3.21 18.62
CA TYR A 23 9.32 -2.91 17.38
C TYR A 23 10.60 -2.10 17.59
N GLU A 24 11.01 -1.84 18.83
CA GLU A 24 12.18 -1.04 19.19
C GLU A 24 12.24 0.29 18.43
N ARG A 25 11.10 0.99 18.35
CA ARG A 25 10.94 2.23 17.59
C ARG A 25 10.30 3.30 18.42
N ASP A 26 10.65 4.55 18.12
CA ASP A 26 9.95 5.67 18.72
C ASP A 26 8.52 5.79 18.17
N LYS A 27 7.61 6.29 19.01
CA LYS A 27 6.18 6.45 18.67
C LYS A 27 5.97 7.27 17.40
N SER A 28 6.76 8.33 17.20
CA SER A 28 6.63 9.21 16.04
C SER A 28 7.07 8.52 14.75
N GLY A 29 8.12 7.71 14.82
CA GLY A 29 8.60 6.84 13.74
C GLY A 29 7.57 5.78 13.37
N LEU A 30 6.92 5.16 14.36
CA LEU A 30 5.85 4.19 14.15
C LEU A 30 4.62 4.82 13.46
N ILE A 31 4.15 5.96 13.98
CA ILE A 31 3.01 6.71 13.41
C ILE A 31 3.32 7.14 11.98
N ARG A 32 4.51 7.67 11.72
CA ARG A 32 4.93 8.11 10.37
C ARG A 32 4.97 6.94 9.39
N LEU A 33 5.53 5.80 9.81
CA LEU A 33 5.57 4.60 8.98
C LEU A 33 4.16 4.14 8.61
N SER A 34 3.27 4.06 9.61
CA SER A 34 1.89 3.65 9.40
C SER A 34 1.16 4.59 8.42
N LEU A 35 1.28 5.91 8.60
CA LEU A 35 0.69 6.89 7.68
C LEU A 35 1.18 6.74 6.25
N GLN A 36 2.48 6.51 6.06
CA GLN A 36 3.06 6.31 4.74
C GLN A 36 2.50 5.03 4.08
N GLN A 37 2.50 3.91 4.80
CA GLN A 37 1.97 2.64 4.30
C GLN A 37 0.47 2.75 3.98
N MET A 38 -0.31 3.41 4.82
CA MET A 38 -1.73 3.63 4.57
C MET A 38 -1.96 4.47 3.31
N TYR A 39 -1.14 5.49 3.08
CA TYR A 39 -1.22 6.31 1.87
C TYR A 39 -0.85 5.53 0.61
N GLU A 40 0.27 4.80 0.64
CA GLU A 40 0.72 3.94 -0.47
C GLU A 40 -0.36 2.91 -0.84
N ASN A 41 -0.89 2.19 0.16
CA ASN A 41 -1.98 1.23 -0.04
C ASN A 41 -3.22 1.87 -0.69
N TYR A 42 -3.57 3.10 -0.31
CA TYR A 42 -4.71 3.81 -0.91
C TYR A 42 -4.46 4.16 -2.38
N VAL A 43 -3.26 4.65 -2.70
CA VAL A 43 -2.88 4.99 -4.07
C VAL A 43 -2.87 3.74 -4.94
N ASP A 44 -2.25 2.65 -4.48
CA ASP A 44 -2.19 1.38 -5.20
C ASP A 44 -3.59 0.83 -5.47
N ARG A 45 -4.46 0.87 -4.46
CA ARG A 45 -5.85 0.43 -4.62
C ARG A 45 -6.57 1.23 -5.70
N LYS A 46 -6.36 2.55 -5.78
CA LYS A 46 -6.95 3.37 -6.85
C LYS A 46 -6.47 2.93 -8.23
N VAL A 47 -5.17 2.66 -8.38
CA VAL A 47 -4.60 2.21 -9.66
C VAL A 47 -5.25 0.89 -10.09
N ILE A 48 -5.38 -0.06 -9.15
CA ILE A 48 -6.05 -1.35 -9.40
C ILE A 48 -7.51 -1.13 -9.80
N GLU A 49 -8.27 -0.36 -9.02
CA GLU A 49 -9.69 -0.10 -9.30
C GLU A 49 -9.89 0.57 -10.68
N GLU A 50 -9.02 1.50 -11.07
CA GLU A 50 -9.05 2.13 -12.38
C GLU A 50 -8.76 1.16 -13.52
N TYR A 51 -7.77 0.29 -13.33
CA TYR A 51 -7.44 -0.76 -14.29
C TYR A 51 -8.61 -1.74 -14.45
N GLU A 52 -9.18 -2.23 -13.36
CA GLU A 52 -10.33 -3.13 -13.36
C GLU A 52 -11.56 -2.52 -14.04
N LYS A 53 -11.81 -1.22 -13.81
CA LYS A 53 -12.89 -0.48 -14.51
C LYS A 53 -12.67 -0.43 -16.02
N LYS A 54 -11.43 -0.23 -16.47
CA LYS A 54 -11.07 -0.22 -17.91
C LYS A 54 -11.19 -1.63 -18.52
N GLU A 55 -10.71 -2.64 -17.81
CA GLU A 55 -10.81 -4.06 -18.20
C GLU A 55 -12.26 -4.52 -18.33
N LYS A 56 -13.15 -4.18 -17.38
CA LYS A 56 -14.58 -4.54 -17.46
C LYS A 56 -15.28 -3.98 -18.70
N LYS A 57 -14.78 -2.87 -19.26
CA LYS A 57 -15.33 -2.23 -20.47
C LYS A 57 -14.77 -2.78 -21.78
N ARG A 58 -13.67 -3.56 -21.76
CA ARG A 58 -13.01 -4.09 -22.97
C ARG A 58 -13.19 -5.61 -23.06
N ARG A 59 -13.31 -6.16 -24.27
CA ARG A 59 -13.22 -7.61 -24.49
C ARG A 59 -11.80 -8.05 -24.15
N LYS A 60 -11.63 -8.81 -23.05
CA LYS A 60 -10.34 -9.33 -22.61
C LYS A 60 -9.82 -10.32 -23.67
N LYS A 61 -8.56 -10.16 -24.09
CA LYS A 61 -7.83 -11.16 -24.86
C LYS A 61 -6.96 -11.94 -23.88
N PHE A 62 -7.26 -13.22 -23.71
CA PHE A 62 -6.39 -14.13 -22.99
C PHE A 62 -5.34 -14.66 -23.97
N LEU A 63 -4.08 -14.47 -23.63
CA LEU A 63 -2.96 -15.06 -24.36
C LEU A 63 -2.47 -16.27 -23.58
N ARG A 64 -2.07 -17.33 -24.29
CA ARG A 64 -1.38 -18.45 -23.64
C ARG A 64 0.08 -18.09 -23.43
N ALA A 65 0.73 -18.80 -22.50
CA ALA A 65 2.16 -18.61 -22.24
C ALA A 65 2.99 -18.80 -23.53
N GLU A 66 2.60 -19.75 -24.39
CA GLU A 66 3.27 -20.01 -25.66
C GLU A 66 3.17 -18.82 -26.64
N ASP A 67 2.05 -18.08 -26.61
CA ASP A 67 1.84 -16.90 -27.46
C ASP A 67 2.74 -15.73 -27.03
N ILE A 68 2.97 -15.59 -25.72
CA ILE A 68 3.86 -14.57 -25.16
C ILE A 68 5.32 -14.91 -25.49
N MET A 69 5.72 -16.19 -25.36
CA MET A 69 7.09 -16.61 -25.67
C MET A 69 7.46 -16.37 -27.14
N LYS A 70 6.53 -16.59 -28.07
CA LYS A 70 6.76 -16.27 -29.50
C LYS A 70 7.01 -14.78 -29.72
N SER A 71 6.26 -13.91 -29.06
CA SER A 71 6.42 -12.45 -29.22
C SER A 71 7.74 -11.87 -28.70
N ILE A 72 8.44 -12.60 -27.82
CA ILE A 72 9.71 -12.18 -27.24
C ILE A 72 10.91 -12.72 -28.03
N SER A 73 10.76 -13.88 -28.68
CA SER A 73 11.81 -14.51 -29.48
C SER A 73 11.98 -13.95 -30.89
N ASP A 74 11.07 -13.07 -31.35
CA ASP A 74 11.15 -12.40 -32.67
C ASP A 74 11.97 -11.08 -32.64
N PHE A 75 12.77 -10.85 -31.59
CA PHE A 75 13.73 -9.73 -31.47
C PHE A 75 15.18 -10.18 -31.71
#